data_AF-R7KPC4-F1
#
_entry.id   AF-R7KPC4-F1
#
_cell.length_a   1.000
_cell.length_b   1.000
_cell.length_c   1.000
_cell.angle_alpha   90.00
_cell.angle_beta   90.00
_cell.angle_gamma   90.00
#
_symmetry.space_group_name_H-M   'P 1'
#
loop_
_entity.id
_entity.type
_entity.pdbx_description
1 polymer ?
#
loop_
_entity_poly.entity_id
_entity_poly.type
_entity_poly.pdbx_seq_one_letter_code
_entity_poly.pdbx_strand_id
1 'polypeptide(L)'
;MFYDQLIKICKERNVKPTPLIKSLGLSAGNLKRWQEGATVNSDILMMLSDYFGVPVDYFFEDYSDNGGDASEKLEGSSMGKVYNVLKAHPDHIASMLSGQMPSGADLLRIAEYLNYSVDALVPESVSVGNVKIEDSLLSHIPPKDMILNIMTKLAASEEYNYLQVSISRIVISNLARKNIQKSKLESLMLSKKKLDELFDNDAAPDKATGFNISDLVRISEAFDLSYDFMFTGENK
;
A
#
# COMPACT_ATOMS: atom_id res chain seq x y z
N MET A 1 24.38 1.45 3.23
CA MET A 1 23.52 0.25 3.34
C MET A 1 23.43 -0.47 2.00
N PHE A 2 22.53 -0.12 1.06
CA PHE A 2 22.46 -0.80 -0.25
C PHE A 2 23.77 -0.76 -1.04
N TYR A 3 24.35 0.44 -1.23
CA TYR A 3 25.58 0.59 -2.01
C TYR A 3 26.74 -0.21 -1.39
N ASP A 4 26.94 -0.09 -0.08
CA ASP A 4 28.02 -0.78 0.62
C ASP A 4 27.90 -2.30 0.50
N GLN A 5 26.68 -2.82 0.62
CA GLN A 5 26.41 -4.24 0.52
C GLN A 5 26.56 -4.75 -0.92
N LEU A 6 26.15 -3.96 -1.91
CA LEU A 6 26.43 -4.24 -3.32
C LEU A 6 27.94 -4.29 -3.59
N ILE A 7 28.72 -3.34 -3.08
CA ILE A 7 30.17 -3.33 -3.22
C ILE A 7 30.80 -4.53 -2.50
N LYS A 8 30.31 -4.88 -1.31
CA LYS A 8 30.77 -6.03 -0.53
C LYS A 8 30.59 -7.33 -1.31
N ILE A 9 29.37 -7.63 -1.77
CA ILE A 9 29.12 -8.88 -2.51
C ILE A 9 29.83 -8.90 -3.86
N CYS A 10 29.96 -7.75 -4.53
CA CYS A 10 30.82 -7.63 -5.71
C CYS A 10 32.25 -8.04 -5.39
N LYS A 11 32.82 -7.56 -4.28
CA LYS A 11 34.18 -7.92 -3.84
C LYS A 11 34.30 -9.40 -3.50
N GLU A 12 33.36 -9.95 -2.74
CA GLU A 12 33.35 -11.37 -2.34
C GLU A 12 33.25 -12.32 -3.54
N ARG A 13 32.47 -11.93 -4.55
CA ARG A 13 32.26 -12.71 -5.78
C ARG A 13 33.27 -12.35 -6.89
N ASN A 14 34.23 -11.48 -6.61
CA ASN A 14 35.21 -10.98 -7.58
C ASN A 14 34.60 -10.36 -8.85
N VAL A 15 33.46 -9.68 -8.68
CA VAL A 15 32.73 -8.96 -9.73
C VAL A 15 33.02 -7.47 -9.62
N LYS A 16 33.22 -6.80 -10.76
CA LYS A 16 33.40 -5.33 -10.78
C LYS A 16 32.02 -4.64 -10.86
N PRO A 17 31.72 -3.65 -10.00
CA PRO A 17 30.41 -3.00 -9.94
C PRO A 17 29.99 -2.32 -11.25
N THR A 18 30.89 -1.54 -11.88
CA THR A 18 30.55 -0.81 -13.10
C THR A 18 30.23 -1.72 -14.29
N PRO A 19 31.01 -2.79 -14.57
CA PRO A 19 30.63 -3.81 -15.54
C PRO A 19 29.32 -4.53 -15.21
N LEU A 20 29.09 -4.89 -13.94
CA LEU A 20 27.87 -5.54 -13.50
C LEU A 20 26.64 -4.70 -13.84
N ILE A 21 26.60 -3.46 -13.37
CA ILE A 21 25.46 -2.55 -13.59
C ILE A 21 25.21 -2.35 -15.09
N LYS A 22 26.26 -2.22 -15.90
CA LYS A 22 26.11 -2.16 -17.37
C LYS A 22 25.53 -3.45 -17.97
N SER A 23 25.93 -4.63 -17.48
CA SER A 23 25.39 -5.91 -17.95
C SER A 23 23.90 -6.09 -17.64
N LEU A 24 23.42 -5.43 -16.59
CA LEU A 24 22.00 -5.37 -16.21
C LEU A 24 21.22 -4.27 -16.94
N GLY A 25 21.80 -3.63 -17.96
CA GLY A 25 21.14 -2.57 -18.75
C GLY A 25 21.07 -1.21 -18.05
N LEU A 26 21.82 -1.00 -16.96
CA LEU A 26 21.77 0.20 -16.16
C LEU A 26 22.93 1.15 -16.45
N SER A 27 22.70 2.46 -16.25
CA SER A 27 23.75 3.46 -16.42
C SER A 27 24.76 3.43 -15.27
N ALA A 28 26.04 3.69 -15.56
CA ALA A 28 27.08 3.79 -14.53
C ALA A 28 26.81 4.94 -13.53
N GLY A 29 26.01 5.94 -13.92
CA GLY A 29 25.59 7.04 -13.04
C GLY A 29 24.75 6.56 -11.84
N ASN A 30 24.07 5.42 -11.96
CA ASN A 30 23.29 4.84 -10.87
C ASN A 30 24.16 4.50 -9.64
N LEU A 31 25.39 4.00 -9.87
CA LEU A 31 26.32 3.71 -8.77
C LEU A 31 26.65 4.95 -7.95
N LYS A 32 26.91 6.08 -8.61
CA LYS A 32 27.17 7.35 -7.94
C LYS A 32 25.95 7.82 -7.16
N ARG A 33 24.76 7.74 -7.76
CA ARG A 33 23.50 8.12 -7.09
C ARG A 33 23.24 7.27 -5.84
N TRP A 34 23.45 5.95 -5.92
CA TRP A 34 23.28 5.05 -4.77
C TRP A 34 24.34 5.27 -3.69
N GLN A 35 25.57 5.59 -4.08
CA GLN A 35 26.62 6.00 -3.16
C GLN A 35 26.23 7.30 -2.40
N GLU A 36 25.55 8.21 -3.09
CA GLU A 36 25.00 9.46 -2.53
C GLU A 36 23.69 9.24 -1.75
N GLY A 37 23.21 8.01 -1.61
CA GLY A 37 22.04 7.67 -0.80
C GLY A 37 20.71 7.64 -1.57
N ALA A 38 20.72 7.71 -2.91
CA ALA A 38 19.52 7.52 -3.69
C ALA A 38 18.94 6.11 -3.50
N THR A 39 17.61 6.01 -3.49
CA THR A 39 16.89 4.74 -3.43
C THR A 39 17.09 3.93 -4.70
N VAL A 40 17.31 2.62 -4.55
CA VAL A 40 17.22 1.64 -5.63
C VAL A 40 15.76 1.18 -5.77
N ASN A 41 15.29 0.93 -6.99
CA ASN A 41 13.93 0.43 -7.21
C ASN A 41 13.84 -1.10 -7.03
N SER A 42 12.62 -1.61 -6.90
CA SER A 42 12.33 -3.04 -6.72
C SER A 42 12.88 -3.91 -7.84
N ASP A 43 12.77 -3.47 -9.09
CA ASP A 43 13.18 -4.27 -10.26
C ASP A 43 14.69 -4.50 -10.29
N ILE A 44 15.47 -3.46 -9.96
CA ILE A 44 16.94 -3.56 -9.89
C ILE A 44 17.36 -4.41 -8.71
N LEU A 45 16.69 -4.29 -7.56
CA LEU A 45 16.92 -5.17 -6.42
C LEU A 45 16.72 -6.63 -6.77
N MET A 46 15.64 -6.96 -7.48
CA MET A 46 15.34 -8.33 -7.90
C MET A 46 16.37 -8.84 -8.91
N MET A 47 16.77 -8.03 -9.90
CA MET A 47 17.84 -8.39 -10.84
C MET A 47 19.18 -8.69 -10.14
N LEU A 48 19.54 -7.90 -9.12
CA LEU A 48 20.76 -8.11 -8.34
C LEU A 48 20.65 -9.35 -7.43
N SER A 49 19.47 -9.56 -6.82
CA SER A 49 19.14 -10.75 -6.03
C SER A 49 19.33 -12.02 -6.85
N ASP A 50 18.76 -12.06 -8.06
CA ASP A 50 18.87 -13.18 -9.00
C ASP A 50 20.31 -13.39 -9.47
N TYR A 51 21.02 -12.31 -9.82
CA TYR A 51 22.41 -12.38 -10.27
C TYR A 51 23.34 -12.99 -9.21
N PHE A 52 23.18 -12.59 -7.95
CA PHE A 52 24.04 -13.03 -6.86
C PHE A 52 23.55 -14.30 -6.13
N GLY A 53 22.31 -14.72 -6.38
CA GLY A 53 21.68 -15.84 -5.68
C GLY A 53 21.50 -15.58 -4.19
N VAL A 54 21.21 -14.35 -3.81
CA VAL A 54 20.94 -13.92 -2.42
C VAL A 54 19.52 -13.37 -2.34
N PRO A 55 18.83 -13.45 -1.19
CA PRO A 55 17.51 -12.84 -1.05
C PRO A 55 17.62 -11.30 -1.11
N VAL A 56 16.53 -10.63 -1.51
CA VAL A 56 16.50 -9.16 -1.70
C VAL A 56 16.88 -8.39 -0.42
N ASP A 57 16.51 -8.94 0.74
CA ASP A 57 16.84 -8.37 2.06
C ASP A 57 18.34 -8.39 2.37
N TYR A 58 19.14 -9.22 1.72
CA TYR A 58 20.60 -9.23 1.88
C TYR A 58 21.20 -7.83 1.67
N PHE A 59 20.69 -7.05 0.70
CA PHE A 59 21.17 -5.70 0.39
C PHE A 59 20.88 -4.66 1.48
N PHE A 60 20.11 -5.08 2.49
CA PHE A 60 19.68 -4.29 3.63
C PHE A 60 20.18 -4.89 4.95
N GLU A 61 20.94 -5.97 4.93
CA GLU A 61 21.48 -6.60 6.12
C GLU A 61 22.95 -6.24 6.30
N ASP A 62 23.28 -5.67 7.47
CA ASP A 62 24.66 -5.44 7.89
C ASP A 62 25.27 -6.75 8.41
N TYR A 63 25.67 -7.63 7.48
CA TYR A 63 26.47 -8.81 7.78
C TYR A 63 27.93 -8.41 8.04
N SER A 64 28.21 -7.59 9.06
CA SER A 64 29.57 -7.45 9.55
C SER A 64 29.85 -8.59 10.53
N ASP A 65 30.61 -9.59 10.08
CA ASP A 65 31.22 -10.58 10.97
C ASP A 65 32.36 -9.89 11.72
N ASN A 66 32.00 -9.16 12.77
CA ASN A 66 32.81 -8.71 13.91
C ASN A 66 31.94 -7.80 14.79
N GLY A 67 31.73 -8.21 16.05
CA GLY A 67 30.99 -7.45 17.04
C GLY A 67 31.56 -6.03 17.20
N GLY A 68 30.77 -5.03 16.78
CA GLY A 68 31.20 -3.64 16.73
C GLY A 68 30.20 -2.77 15.97
N ASP A 69 29.04 -2.60 16.60
CA ASP A 69 27.98 -1.60 16.41
C ASP A 69 27.74 -0.98 15.01
N ALA A 70 27.03 -1.75 14.17
CA ALA A 70 26.21 -1.21 13.07
C ALA A 70 24.76 -0.94 13.52
N SER A 71 24.38 -1.37 14.74
CA SER A 71 23.09 -1.01 15.37
C SER A 71 23.00 0.50 15.47
N GLU A 72 24.05 1.18 15.91
CA GLU A 72 24.13 2.64 16.05
C GLU A 72 23.93 3.43 14.75
N LYS A 73 24.27 2.88 13.57
CA LYS A 73 24.11 3.60 12.28
C LYS A 73 22.71 3.47 11.69
N LEU A 74 21.99 2.39 12.01
CA LEU A 74 20.59 2.19 11.64
C LEU A 74 19.61 2.64 12.72
N GLU A 75 20.06 2.75 13.98
CA GLU A 75 19.43 3.44 15.10
C GLU A 75 19.34 4.95 14.83
N GLY A 76 18.55 5.34 13.83
CA GLY A 76 18.40 6.75 13.48
C GLY A 76 17.67 6.98 12.17
N SER A 77 17.89 6.13 11.17
CA SER A 77 17.20 6.28 9.88
C SER A 77 15.75 5.80 9.97
N SER A 78 14.82 6.59 9.43
CA SER A 78 13.39 6.27 9.43
C SER A 78 13.10 4.94 8.70
N MET A 79 13.80 4.66 7.60
CA MET A 79 13.62 3.41 6.83
C MET A 79 14.18 2.17 7.54
N GLY A 80 15.30 2.29 8.26
CA GLY A 80 15.84 1.18 9.07
C GLY A 80 14.89 0.79 10.20
N LYS A 81 14.29 1.80 10.86
CA LYS A 81 13.24 1.58 11.86
C LYS A 81 12.01 0.89 11.26
N VAL A 82 11.54 1.32 10.09
CA VAL A 82 10.42 0.68 9.39
C VAL A 82 10.76 -0.77 9.06
N TYR A 83 11.92 -1.04 8.46
CA TYR A 83 12.35 -2.40 8.12
C TYR A 83 12.39 -3.31 9.36
N ASN A 84 12.98 -2.84 10.46
CA ASN A 84 13.05 -3.61 11.71
C ASN A 84 11.65 -3.94 12.26
N VAL A 85 10.71 -2.99 12.16
CA VAL A 85 9.30 -3.22 12.53
C VAL A 85 8.65 -4.27 11.62
N LEU A 86 8.83 -4.17 10.31
CA LEU A 86 8.29 -5.16 9.36
C LEU A 86 8.85 -6.57 9.63
N LYS A 87 10.17 -6.67 9.86
CA LYS A 87 10.87 -7.93 10.16
C LYS A 87 10.43 -8.56 11.47
N ALA A 88 10.10 -7.75 12.48
CA ALA A 88 9.62 -8.22 13.77
C ALA A 88 8.16 -8.72 13.73
N HIS A 89 7.39 -8.36 12.70
CA HIS A 89 5.96 -8.67 12.59
C HIS A 89 5.58 -9.27 11.22
N PRO A 90 6.22 -10.38 10.78
CA PRO A 90 6.01 -10.94 9.45
C PRO A 90 4.55 -11.37 9.22
N ASP A 91 3.89 -11.95 10.23
CA ASP A 91 2.50 -12.39 10.13
C ASP A 91 1.51 -11.22 9.93
N HIS A 92 1.82 -10.06 10.53
CA HIS A 92 1.02 -8.86 10.35
C HIS A 92 1.13 -8.34 8.91
N ILE A 93 2.34 -8.37 8.34
CA ILE A 93 2.56 -7.97 6.95
C ILE A 93 1.92 -8.96 5.98
N ALA A 94 2.06 -10.26 6.23
CA ALA A 94 1.38 -11.29 5.45
C ALA A 94 -0.14 -11.07 5.47
N SER A 95 -0.72 -10.76 6.63
CA SER A 95 -2.14 -10.39 6.74
C SER A 95 -2.48 -9.15 5.91
N MET A 96 -1.67 -8.08 5.94
CA MET A 96 -1.92 -6.88 5.13
C MET A 96 -1.86 -7.16 3.62
N LEU A 97 -0.98 -8.07 3.19
CA LEU A 97 -0.80 -8.46 1.79
C LEU A 97 -1.84 -9.49 1.31
N SER A 98 -2.52 -10.20 2.22
CA SER A 98 -3.50 -11.23 1.87
C SER A 98 -4.87 -10.67 1.46
N GLY A 99 -4.94 -9.42 0.99
CA GLY A 99 -6.17 -8.80 0.52
C GLY A 99 -6.68 -9.51 -0.73
N GLN A 100 -7.80 -10.22 -0.60
CA GLN A 100 -8.49 -10.85 -1.72
C GLN A 100 -9.83 -10.17 -1.96
N MET A 101 -10.26 -10.14 -3.22
CA MET A 101 -11.55 -9.58 -3.55
C MET A 101 -12.68 -10.27 -2.80
N PRO A 102 -13.62 -9.50 -2.20
CA PRO A 102 -14.80 -10.09 -1.59
C PRO A 102 -15.61 -10.89 -2.61
N SER A 103 -16.36 -11.88 -2.13
CA SER A 103 -17.27 -12.65 -3.00
C SER A 103 -18.37 -11.75 -3.56
N GLY A 104 -19.04 -12.18 -4.64
CA GLY A 104 -20.18 -11.44 -5.20
C GLY A 104 -21.27 -11.15 -4.17
N ALA A 105 -21.59 -12.11 -3.30
CA ALA A 105 -22.56 -11.93 -2.22
C ALA A 105 -22.11 -10.87 -1.21
N ASP A 106 -20.82 -10.87 -0.83
CA ASP A 106 -20.26 -9.89 0.11
C ASP A 106 -20.18 -8.49 -0.52
N LEU A 107 -19.86 -8.40 -1.81
CA LEU A 107 -19.89 -7.15 -2.57
C LEU A 107 -21.30 -6.55 -2.60
N LEU A 108 -22.34 -7.37 -2.78
CA LEU A 108 -23.73 -6.91 -2.72
C LEU A 108 -24.09 -6.37 -1.33
N ARG A 109 -23.65 -7.04 -0.25
CA ARG A 109 -23.85 -6.58 1.13
C ARG A 109 -23.14 -5.26 1.42
N ILE A 110 -21.92 -5.12 0.93
CA ILE A 110 -21.14 -3.88 1.04
C ILE A 110 -21.83 -2.75 0.27
N ALA A 111 -22.29 -3.01 -0.96
CA ALA A 111 -22.99 -2.05 -1.80
C ALA A 111 -24.30 -1.56 -1.17
N GLU A 112 -25.11 -2.49 -0.64
CA GLU A 112 -26.33 -2.17 0.09
C GLU A 112 -26.04 -1.28 1.30
N TYR A 113 -25.02 -1.64 2.11
CA TYR A 113 -24.65 -0.85 3.28
C TYR A 113 -24.19 0.56 2.92
N LEU A 114 -23.42 0.71 1.83
CA LEU A 114 -22.95 2.00 1.32
C LEU A 114 -24.06 2.85 0.68
N ASN A 115 -25.23 2.27 0.39
CA ASN A 115 -26.29 2.85 -0.43
C ASN A 115 -25.86 3.12 -1.89
N TYR A 116 -25.08 2.21 -2.49
CA TYR A 116 -24.61 2.30 -3.88
C TYR A 116 -24.91 1.02 -4.67
N SER A 117 -24.93 1.12 -6.00
CA SER A 117 -24.92 -0.08 -6.86
C SER A 117 -23.58 -0.80 -6.76
N VAL A 118 -23.59 -2.12 -6.81
CA VAL A 118 -22.37 -2.93 -6.83
C VAL A 118 -21.50 -2.60 -8.06
N ASP A 119 -22.11 -2.24 -9.19
CA ASP A 119 -21.41 -1.84 -10.43
C ASP A 119 -20.58 -0.56 -10.25
N ALA A 120 -20.90 0.27 -9.26
CA ALA A 120 -20.10 1.46 -8.93
C ALA A 120 -18.85 1.12 -8.09
N LEU A 121 -18.82 -0.07 -7.49
CA LEU A 121 -17.76 -0.50 -6.57
C LEU A 121 -16.71 -1.36 -7.23
N VAL A 122 -17.02 -2.01 -8.35
CA VAL A 122 -16.12 -2.95 -9.02
C VAL A 122 -15.96 -2.62 -10.50
N PRO A 123 -14.80 -2.91 -11.11
CA PRO A 123 -14.62 -2.72 -12.54
C PRO A 123 -15.44 -3.75 -13.34
N GLU A 124 -15.69 -3.47 -14.62
CA GLU A 124 -16.45 -4.35 -15.53
C GLU A 124 -15.85 -5.77 -15.66
N SER A 125 -14.55 -5.94 -15.37
CA SER A 125 -13.89 -7.24 -15.35
C SER A 125 -14.36 -8.15 -14.21
N VAL A 126 -14.97 -7.60 -13.16
CA VAL A 126 -15.48 -8.35 -12.01
C VAL A 126 -16.96 -8.63 -12.22
N SER A 127 -17.29 -9.88 -12.51
CA SER A 127 -18.69 -10.32 -12.61
C SER A 127 -19.24 -10.73 -11.25
N VAL A 128 -20.29 -10.05 -10.80
CA VAL A 128 -21.04 -10.39 -9.58
C VAL A 128 -22.05 -11.53 -9.82
N GLY A 129 -22.31 -11.89 -11.09
CA GLY A 129 -23.16 -13.02 -11.47
C GLY A 129 -24.60 -12.93 -10.96
N ASN A 130 -25.32 -14.06 -10.96
CA ASN A 130 -26.68 -14.19 -10.40
C ASN A 130 -26.65 -14.57 -8.91
N VAL A 131 -25.71 -14.00 -8.14
CA VAL A 131 -25.50 -14.30 -6.72
C VAL A 131 -26.46 -13.44 -5.89
N LYS A 132 -26.91 -13.96 -4.74
CA LYS A 132 -27.72 -13.21 -3.78
C LYS A 132 -26.97 -12.95 -2.48
N ILE A 133 -27.44 -11.97 -1.71
CA ILE A 133 -26.85 -11.60 -0.41
C ILE A 133 -26.82 -12.80 0.55
N GLU A 134 -27.83 -13.67 0.50
CA GLU A 134 -27.95 -14.86 1.37
C GLU A 134 -26.89 -15.93 1.09
N ASP A 135 -26.23 -15.87 -0.08
CA ASP A 135 -25.16 -16.80 -0.45
C ASP A 135 -23.82 -16.46 0.25
N SER A 136 -23.76 -15.36 1.01
CA SER A 136 -22.58 -14.94 1.76
C SER A 136 -22.23 -15.94 2.86
N LEU A 137 -20.99 -16.47 2.81
CA LEU A 137 -20.41 -17.30 3.87
C LEU A 137 -20.01 -16.48 5.11
N LEU A 138 -20.02 -15.15 5.00
CA LEU A 138 -19.63 -14.21 6.05
C LEU A 138 -20.85 -13.46 6.62
N SER A 139 -22.02 -14.08 6.60
CA SER A 139 -23.31 -13.47 7.00
C SER A 139 -23.32 -12.81 8.39
N HIS A 140 -22.49 -13.30 9.32
CA HIS A 140 -22.36 -12.74 10.67
C HIS A 140 -21.40 -11.55 10.79
N ILE A 141 -20.56 -11.29 9.78
CA ILE A 141 -19.66 -10.14 9.76
C ILE A 141 -20.45 -8.93 9.25
N PRO A 142 -20.54 -7.82 10.01
CA PRO A 142 -21.18 -6.59 9.54
C PRO A 142 -20.49 -6.03 8.29
N PRO A 143 -21.23 -5.44 7.32
CA PRO A 143 -20.62 -4.82 6.15
C PRO A 143 -19.62 -3.70 6.48
N LYS A 144 -19.85 -2.95 7.56
CA LYS A 144 -18.87 -1.98 8.09
C LYS A 144 -17.51 -2.64 8.36
N ASP A 145 -17.51 -3.78 9.04
CA ASP A 145 -16.29 -4.48 9.41
C ASP A 145 -15.61 -5.08 8.18
N MET A 146 -16.39 -5.51 7.19
CA MET A 146 -15.85 -5.91 5.88
C MET A 146 -15.12 -4.76 5.19
N ILE A 147 -15.72 -3.56 5.17
CA ILE A 147 -15.10 -2.36 4.60
C ILE A 147 -13.83 -1.99 5.38
N LEU A 148 -13.87 -1.97 6.72
CA LEU A 148 -12.70 -1.67 7.54
C LEU A 148 -11.56 -2.69 7.29
N ASN A 149 -11.90 -3.96 7.14
CA ASN A 149 -10.95 -4.99 6.73
C ASN A 149 -10.36 -4.69 5.35
N ILE A 150 -11.20 -4.32 4.37
CA ILE A 150 -10.73 -3.93 3.02
C ILE A 150 -9.75 -2.76 3.09
N MET A 151 -10.06 -1.73 3.87
CA MET A 151 -9.23 -0.54 4.00
C MET A 151 -7.94 -0.79 4.80
N THR A 152 -7.87 -1.89 5.56
CA THR A 152 -6.67 -2.31 6.29
C THR A 152 -5.66 -3.03 5.41
N LYS A 153 -6.12 -3.68 4.32
CA LYS A 153 -5.24 -4.41 3.40
C LYS A 153 -4.51 -3.49 2.44
N LEU A 154 -3.37 -3.95 1.97
CA LEU A 154 -2.67 -3.36 0.83
C LEU A 154 -3.33 -3.87 -0.46
N ALA A 155 -3.52 -3.00 -1.44
CA ALA A 155 -4.10 -3.39 -2.71
C ALA A 155 -3.18 -4.38 -3.44
N ALA A 156 -3.58 -5.66 -3.45
CA ALA A 156 -2.84 -6.74 -4.07
C ALA A 156 -3.14 -6.90 -5.56
N SER A 157 -4.22 -6.28 -6.08
CA SER A 157 -4.59 -6.28 -7.49
C SER A 157 -5.20 -4.95 -7.92
N GLU A 158 -5.27 -4.70 -9.23
CA GLU A 158 -5.90 -3.50 -9.80
C GLU A 158 -7.39 -3.42 -9.45
N GLU A 159 -8.09 -4.55 -9.47
CA GLU A 159 -9.50 -4.60 -9.10
C GLU A 159 -9.67 -4.29 -7.61
N TYR A 160 -8.80 -4.82 -6.74
CA TYR A 160 -8.87 -4.52 -5.30
C TYR A 160 -8.61 -3.04 -5.02
N ASN A 161 -7.64 -2.45 -5.74
CA ASN A 161 -7.41 -1.01 -5.69
C ASN A 161 -8.63 -0.22 -6.16
N TYR A 162 -9.27 -0.65 -7.25
CA TYR A 162 -10.51 -0.05 -7.76
C TYR A 162 -11.57 0.01 -6.65
N LEU A 163 -11.81 -1.10 -5.95
CA LEU A 163 -12.76 -1.17 -4.84
C LEU A 163 -12.42 -0.18 -3.72
N GLN A 164 -11.15 -0.13 -3.29
CA GLN A 164 -10.68 0.84 -2.28
C GLN A 164 -10.88 2.29 -2.74
N VAL A 165 -10.59 2.60 -4.01
CA VAL A 165 -10.80 3.94 -4.59
C VAL A 165 -12.28 4.29 -4.64
N SER A 166 -13.14 3.38 -5.09
CA SER A 166 -14.59 3.61 -5.15
C SER A 166 -15.16 3.89 -3.76
N ILE A 167 -14.80 3.10 -2.75
CA ILE A 167 -15.19 3.35 -1.35
C ILE A 167 -14.66 4.71 -0.88
N SER A 168 -13.42 5.06 -1.23
CA SER A 168 -12.81 6.35 -0.85
C SER A 168 -13.53 7.55 -1.47
N ARG A 169 -13.98 7.43 -2.72
CA ARG A 169 -14.77 8.47 -3.41
C ARG A 169 -16.15 8.63 -2.77
N ILE A 170 -16.78 7.53 -2.33
CA ILE A 170 -18.02 7.58 -1.55
C ILE A 170 -17.78 8.33 -0.24
N VAL A 171 -16.71 8.01 0.48
CA VAL A 171 -16.32 8.72 1.71
C VAL A 171 -16.16 10.22 1.44
N ILE A 172 -15.43 10.61 0.39
CA ILE A 172 -15.25 12.01 0.01
C ILE A 172 -16.60 12.71 -0.27
N SER A 173 -17.49 12.03 -1.00
CA SER A 173 -18.84 12.55 -1.29
C SER A 173 -19.64 12.79 -0.01
N ASN A 174 -19.58 11.85 0.95
CA ASN A 174 -20.26 11.99 2.24
C ASN A 174 -19.64 13.09 3.12
N LEU A 175 -18.31 13.23 3.13
CA LEU A 175 -17.61 14.31 3.82
C LEU A 175 -18.00 15.70 3.26
N ALA A 176 -18.21 15.80 1.95
CA ALA A 176 -18.65 17.05 1.32
C ALA A 176 -20.02 17.51 1.86
N ARG A 177 -20.92 16.59 2.27
CA ARG A 177 -22.21 16.91 2.91
C ARG A 177 -22.04 17.63 4.26
N LYS A 178 -20.89 17.48 4.92
CA LYS A 178 -20.51 18.22 6.15
C LYS A 178 -19.59 19.41 5.86
N ASN A 179 -19.50 19.85 4.61
CA ASN A 179 -18.59 20.90 4.16
C ASN A 179 -17.12 20.59 4.50
N ILE A 180 -16.74 19.31 4.41
CA ILE A 180 -15.36 18.85 4.52
C ILE A 180 -14.85 18.62 3.11
N GLN A 181 -14.16 19.63 2.59
CA GLN A 181 -13.62 19.64 1.22
C GLN A 181 -12.13 19.31 1.24
N LYS A 182 -11.55 19.10 0.05
CA LYS A 182 -10.13 18.74 -0.16
C LYS A 182 -9.15 19.56 0.69
N SER A 183 -9.32 20.88 0.75
CA SER A 183 -8.43 21.77 1.51
C SER A 183 -8.38 21.46 3.00
N LYS A 184 -9.48 20.97 3.60
CA LYS A 184 -9.48 20.52 5.00
C LYS A 184 -8.75 19.19 5.15
N LEU A 185 -8.86 18.29 4.17
CA LEU A 185 -8.16 17.00 4.18
C LEU A 185 -6.65 17.15 3.99
N GLU A 186 -6.21 18.13 3.20
CA GLU A 186 -4.78 18.43 3.01
C GLU A 186 -4.07 18.81 4.31
N SER A 187 -4.81 19.29 5.32
CA SER A 187 -4.26 19.61 6.65
C SER A 187 -3.96 18.37 7.52
N LEU A 188 -4.46 17.18 7.14
CA LEU A 188 -4.38 15.95 7.95
C LEU A 188 -3.13 15.09 7.68
N MET A 189 -2.08 15.68 7.12
CA MET A 189 -0.85 14.96 6.71
C MET A 189 -1.12 13.76 5.77
N LEU A 190 -2.20 13.82 4.99
CA LEU A 190 -2.48 12.84 3.95
C LEU A 190 -1.60 13.09 2.73
N SER A 191 -1.36 12.05 1.93
CA SER A 191 -0.61 12.19 0.67
C SER A 191 -1.34 13.15 -0.27
N LYS A 192 -0.69 14.27 -0.62
CA LYS A 192 -1.24 15.25 -1.56
C LYS A 192 -1.58 14.61 -2.91
N LYS A 193 -0.66 13.81 -3.46
CA LYS A 193 -0.88 13.08 -4.72
C LYS A 193 -2.14 12.20 -4.64
N LYS A 194 -2.33 11.47 -3.54
CA LYS A 194 -3.51 10.65 -3.31
C LYS A 194 -4.79 11.48 -3.31
N LEU A 195 -4.80 12.62 -2.61
CA LEU A 195 -5.94 13.52 -2.60
C LEU A 195 -6.18 14.16 -3.98
N ASP A 196 -5.14 14.48 -4.73
CA ASP A 196 -5.27 14.98 -6.10
C ASP A 196 -5.99 13.97 -6.99
N GLU A 197 -5.57 12.69 -6.97
CA GLU A 197 -6.16 11.60 -7.74
C GLU A 197 -7.62 11.28 -7.33
N LEU A 198 -7.91 11.28 -6.02
CA LEU A 198 -9.25 10.95 -5.53
C LEU A 198 -10.30 12.02 -5.82
N PHE A 199 -9.89 13.30 -5.87
CA PHE A 199 -10.77 14.43 -6.18
C PHE A 199 -10.85 14.74 -7.68
N ASP A 200 -10.06 14.08 -8.50
CA ASP A 200 -10.18 14.12 -9.96
C ASP A 200 -11.31 13.17 -10.40
N ASN A 201 -12.45 13.74 -10.77
CA ASN A 201 -13.62 12.99 -11.21
C ASN A 201 -13.43 12.35 -12.60
N ASP A 202 -12.46 12.84 -13.39
CA ASP A 202 -12.16 12.33 -14.73
C ASP A 202 -11.13 11.20 -14.68
N ALA A 203 -10.43 11.03 -13.55
CA ALA A 203 -9.51 9.93 -13.35
C ALA A 203 -10.27 8.61 -13.16
N ALA A 204 -9.92 7.61 -13.96
CA ALA A 204 -10.41 6.25 -13.79
C ALA A 204 -9.90 5.66 -12.45
N PRO A 205 -10.72 4.89 -11.69
CA PRO A 205 -10.35 4.45 -10.35
C PRO A 205 -9.08 3.59 -10.27
N ASP A 206 -8.76 2.84 -11.33
CA ASP A 206 -7.54 2.04 -11.48
C ASP A 206 -6.25 2.88 -11.45
N LYS A 207 -6.33 4.18 -11.76
CA LYS A 207 -5.19 5.11 -11.80
C LYS A 207 -5.00 5.91 -10.52
N ALA A 208 -5.92 5.79 -9.57
CA ALA A 208 -5.89 6.50 -8.30
C ALA A 208 -5.46 5.56 -7.17
N THR A 209 -4.94 6.13 -6.09
CA THR A 209 -4.70 5.38 -4.86
C THR A 209 -5.84 5.58 -3.87
N GLY A 210 -6.44 4.51 -3.37
CA GLY A 210 -7.48 4.58 -2.34
C GLY A 210 -6.97 5.12 -1.00
N PHE A 211 -7.90 5.60 -0.17
CA PHE A 211 -7.65 5.71 1.26
C PHE A 211 -7.37 4.32 1.84
N ASN A 212 -6.55 4.29 2.88
CA ASN A 212 -6.41 3.13 3.76
C ASN A 212 -7.00 3.44 5.14
N ILE A 213 -6.99 2.45 6.02
CA ILE A 213 -7.55 2.58 7.37
C ILE A 213 -6.91 3.73 8.15
N SER A 214 -5.62 3.99 7.98
CA SER A 214 -4.95 5.10 8.67
C SER A 214 -5.42 6.46 8.18
N ASP A 215 -5.79 6.58 6.90
CA ASP A 215 -6.40 7.81 6.37
C ASP A 215 -7.81 8.00 6.96
N LEU A 216 -8.60 6.93 7.05
CA LEU A 216 -9.95 6.98 7.63
C LEU A 216 -9.93 7.35 9.11
N VAL A 217 -9.02 6.77 9.90
CA VAL A 217 -8.84 7.09 11.32
C VAL A 217 -8.53 8.58 11.49
N ARG A 218 -7.58 9.12 10.72
CA ARG A 218 -7.23 10.56 10.80
C ARG A 218 -8.41 11.46 10.47
N ILE A 219 -9.21 11.11 9.47
CA ILE A 219 -10.41 11.87 9.10
C ILE A 219 -11.46 11.79 10.20
N SER A 220 -11.72 10.58 10.72
CA SER A 220 -12.69 10.33 11.79
C SER A 220 -12.33 11.15 13.05
N GLU A 221 -11.09 11.08 13.50
CA GLU A 221 -10.61 11.79 14.70
C GLU A 221 -10.59 13.31 14.51
N ALA A 222 -10.17 13.79 13.33
CA ALA A 222 -10.05 15.23 13.08
C ALA A 222 -11.39 15.96 12.97
N PHE A 223 -12.44 15.26 12.55
CA PHE A 223 -13.76 15.86 12.31
C PHE A 223 -14.87 15.30 13.20
N ASP A 224 -14.54 14.42 14.15
CA ASP A 224 -15.48 13.76 15.06
C ASP A 224 -16.61 13.04 14.29
N LEU A 225 -16.22 12.16 13.37
CA LEU A 225 -17.13 11.42 12.50
C LEU A 225 -17.06 9.93 12.75
N SER A 226 -18.22 9.26 12.80
CA SER A 226 -18.27 7.79 12.81
C SER A 226 -17.91 7.21 11.44
N TYR A 227 -17.41 5.98 11.43
CA TYR A 227 -17.23 5.24 10.18
C TYR A 227 -18.56 5.02 9.44
N ASP A 228 -19.67 4.83 10.17
CA ASP A 228 -21.00 4.74 9.56
C ASP A 228 -21.33 6.01 8.78
N PHE A 229 -21.04 7.19 9.33
CA PHE A 229 -21.23 8.46 8.61
C PHE A 229 -20.31 8.56 7.39
N MET A 230 -19.03 8.22 7.54
CA MET A 230 -18.09 8.28 6.42
C MET A 230 -18.54 7.37 5.27
N PHE A 231 -19.01 6.16 5.57
CA PHE A 231 -19.40 5.19 4.57
C PHE A 231 -20.80 5.43 3.99
N THR A 232 -21.76 5.85 4.80
CA THR A 232 -23.18 5.90 4.39
C THR A 232 -23.73 7.33 4.25
N GLY A 233 -23.05 8.31 4.83
CA GLY A 233 -23.52 9.69 4.97
C GLY A 233 -24.55 9.88 6.09
N GLU A 234 -24.81 8.85 6.89
CA GLU A 234 -25.78 8.82 7.98
C GLU A 234 -25.11 8.38 9.29
N ASN A 235 -25.52 8.97 10.42
CA ASN A 235 -25.15 8.45 11.73
C ASN A 235 -26.10 7.28 12.05
N LYS A 236 -25.73 6.07 11.63
CA LYS A 236 -26.45 4.83 11.97
C LYS A 236 -26.10 4.35 13.38
#